data_AF-A0A7Z0VQU8-F1
#
_entry.id   AF-A0A7Z0VQU8-F1
#
_cell.length_a   1.000
_cell.length_b   1.000
_cell.length_c   1.000
_cell.angle_alpha   90.00
_cell.angle_beta   90.00
_cell.angle_gamma   90.00
#
_symmetry.space_group_name_H-M   'P 1'
#
loop_
_entity.id
_entity.type
_entity.pdbx_description
1 polymer ?
#
loop_
_entity_poly.entity_id
_entity_poly.type
_entity_poly.pdbx_seq_one_letter_code
_entity_poly.pdbx_strand_id
1 'polypeptide(L)'
;MENVHVEGEFGRKPTVAFTDAQPSDELLIEVLRAGDGQEVEPGDTIQCHYLGQVWNGQVFDNSYDRGQALSFQIGVGMVIRGWDDGLVGQRVGSRVLLSIPAEYGYGDHGVPQAGIQGGDTLVFVTDILGVH
;
A
#
# COMPACT_ATOMS: atom_id res chain seq x y z
N MET A 1 9.63 0.19 9.60
CA MET A 1 10.44 -0.56 8.63
C MET A 1 11.83 0.05 8.62
N GLU A 2 12.87 -0.75 8.82
CA GLU A 2 14.24 -0.22 8.87
C GLU A 2 14.75 0.05 7.44
N ASN A 3 15.42 1.20 7.26
CA ASN A 3 16.09 1.61 6.01
C ASN A 3 15.20 1.73 4.76
N VAL A 4 13.89 1.83 4.94
CA VAL A 4 12.95 2.25 3.90
C VAL A 4 12.57 3.70 4.16
N HIS A 5 12.89 4.58 3.22
CA HIS A 5 12.63 6.01 3.33
C HIS A 5 11.51 6.43 2.39
N VAL A 6 10.51 7.12 2.94
CA VAL A 6 9.40 7.66 2.16
C VAL A 6 9.42 9.18 2.23
N GLU A 7 9.40 9.83 1.07
CA GLU A 7 9.30 11.27 0.95
C GLU A 7 7.98 11.69 0.29
N GLY A 8 7.58 12.93 0.53
CA GLY A 8 6.35 13.53 0.02
C GLY A 8 5.31 13.75 1.10
N GLU A 9 4.47 14.76 0.90
CA GLU A 9 3.36 15.09 1.80
C GLU A 9 2.11 14.26 1.49
N PHE A 10 1.22 14.14 2.47
CA PHE A 10 -0.10 13.53 2.29
C PHE A 10 -0.85 14.20 1.12
N GLY A 11 -1.49 13.39 0.27
CA GLY A 11 -2.17 13.82 -0.96
C GLY A 11 -1.22 14.15 -2.12
N ARG A 12 0.10 14.05 -1.94
CA ARG A 12 1.10 14.18 -3.00
C ARG A 12 1.77 12.84 -3.30
N LYS A 13 2.11 12.63 -4.57
CA LYS A 13 2.81 11.42 -5.02
C LYS A 13 4.09 11.25 -4.20
N PRO A 14 4.22 10.16 -3.42
CA PRO A 14 5.42 9.92 -2.64
C PRO A 14 6.54 9.37 -3.52
N THR A 15 7.76 9.38 -2.99
CA THR A 15 8.87 8.56 -3.48
C THR A 15 9.31 7.62 -2.36
N VAL A 16 9.81 6.45 -2.73
CA VAL A 16 10.26 5.43 -1.78
C VAL A 16 11.67 4.99 -2.16
N ALA A 17 12.60 5.08 -1.23
CA ALA A 17 14.00 4.70 -1.40
C ALA A 17 14.41 3.65 -0.36
N PHE A 18 15.37 2.81 -0.72
CA PHE A 18 15.87 1.71 0.12
C PHE A 18 17.37 1.88 0.33
N THR A 19 17.84 1.70 1.56
CA THR A 19 19.27 1.78 1.92
C THR A 19 19.71 0.48 2.58
N ASP A 20 20.26 -0.48 1.82
CA ASP A 20 20.62 -1.81 2.36
C ASP A 20 19.44 -2.53 3.05
N ALA A 21 18.21 -2.24 2.62
CA ALA A 21 16.99 -2.80 3.20
C ALA A 21 16.64 -4.16 2.55
N GLN A 22 16.28 -5.14 3.39
CA GLN A 22 15.80 -6.45 2.95
C GLN A 22 14.30 -6.58 3.16
N PRO A 23 13.57 -7.21 2.20
CA PRO A 23 12.15 -7.47 2.39
C PRO A 23 11.95 -8.52 3.49
N SER A 24 10.86 -8.39 4.24
CA SER A 24 10.40 -9.40 5.21
C SER A 24 9.44 -10.39 4.56
N ASP A 25 9.41 -11.62 5.08
CA ASP A 25 8.38 -12.62 4.78
C ASP A 25 7.06 -12.35 5.51
N GLU A 26 7.06 -11.39 6.44
CA GLU A 26 5.88 -10.92 7.15
C GLU A 26 5.28 -9.67 6.49
N LEU A 27 3.96 -9.52 6.57
CA LEU A 27 3.29 -8.26 6.25
C LEU A 27 3.72 -7.20 7.28
N LEU A 28 4.42 -6.16 6.84
CA LEU A 28 4.81 -5.04 7.70
C LEU A 28 3.98 -3.81 7.38
N ILE A 29 3.48 -3.16 8.43
CA ILE A 29 2.65 -1.97 8.36
C ILE A 29 3.32 -0.88 9.19
N GLU A 30 3.46 0.31 8.62
CA GLU A 30 3.97 1.49 9.32
C GLU A 30 3.09 2.71 9.03
N VAL A 31 2.61 3.35 10.08
CA VAL A 31 1.82 4.58 9.95
C VAL A 31 2.78 5.77 9.90
N LEU A 32 3.03 6.28 8.69
CA LEU A 32 3.91 7.45 8.47
C LEU A 32 3.24 8.75 8.90
N ARG A 33 1.91 8.82 8.79
CA ARG A 33 1.07 9.89 9.30
C ARG A 33 -0.19 9.28 9.87
N ALA A 34 -0.50 9.55 11.12
CA ALA A 34 -1.77 9.15 11.72
C ALA A 34 -2.88 10.12 11.30
N GLY A 35 -3.98 9.57 10.78
CA GLY A 35 -5.24 10.27 10.59
C GLY A 35 -6.05 10.35 11.88
N ASP A 36 -6.99 11.29 11.92
CA ASP A 36 -7.90 11.54 13.03
C ASP A 36 -9.38 11.33 12.64
N GLY A 37 -9.64 10.93 11.39
CA GLY A 37 -10.98 10.66 10.90
C GLY A 37 -11.55 9.31 11.34
N GLN A 38 -12.62 8.89 10.67
CA GLN A 38 -13.29 7.61 10.88
C GLN A 38 -12.30 6.45 10.73
N GLU A 39 -12.44 5.44 11.58
CA GLU A 39 -11.67 4.20 11.50
C GLU A 39 -12.21 3.32 10.38
N VAL A 40 -11.31 2.69 9.64
CA VAL A 40 -11.65 1.78 8.55
C VAL A 40 -12.06 0.43 9.13
N GLU A 41 -13.29 0.01 8.85
CA GLU A 41 -13.85 -1.26 9.30
C GLU A 41 -14.01 -2.25 8.13
N PRO A 42 -13.99 -3.57 8.38
CA PRO A 42 -14.26 -4.55 7.33
C PRO A 42 -15.66 -4.35 6.72
N GLY A 43 -15.73 -4.31 5.39
CA GLY A 43 -16.96 -4.07 4.64
C GLY A 43 -17.15 -2.62 4.19
N ASP A 44 -16.38 -1.68 4.72
CA ASP A 44 -16.39 -0.28 4.29
C ASP A 44 -15.93 -0.15 2.83
N THR A 45 -16.45 0.87 2.14
CA THR A 45 -15.82 1.34 0.89
C THR A 45 -14.86 2.46 1.23
N ILE A 46 -13.56 2.20 1.03
CA ILE A 46 -12.53 3.20 1.27
C ILE A 46 -12.14 3.89 -0.03
N GLN A 47 -11.79 5.17 0.08
CA GLN A 47 -11.20 5.94 -1.01
C GLN A 47 -9.75 6.28 -0.64
N CYS A 48 -8.78 5.92 -1.49
CA CYS A 48 -7.38 6.17 -1.21
C CYS A 48 -6.58 6.62 -2.43
N HIS A 49 -5.53 7.40 -2.17
CA HIS A 49 -4.41 7.51 -3.09
C HIS A 49 -3.33 6.48 -2.75
N TYR A 50 -2.56 6.02 -3.73
CA TYR A 50 -1.50 5.04 -3.51
C TYR A 50 -0.40 5.12 -4.57
N LEU A 51 0.78 4.68 -4.18
CA LEU A 51 1.88 4.32 -5.07
C LEU A 51 2.35 2.91 -4.70
N GLY A 52 2.38 2.01 -5.68
CA GLY A 52 2.86 0.64 -5.55
C GLY A 52 4.13 0.42 -6.37
N GLN A 53 5.13 -0.18 -5.75
CA GLN A 53 6.39 -0.55 -6.39
C GLN A 53 6.87 -1.93 -5.94
N VAL A 54 7.65 -2.60 -6.79
CA VAL A 54 8.38 -3.80 -6.37
C VAL A 54 9.48 -3.38 -5.40
N TRP A 55 9.78 -4.18 -4.37
CA TRP A 55 10.84 -3.90 -3.40
C TRP A 55 12.17 -3.65 -4.12
N ASN A 56 12.80 -2.50 -3.83
CA ASN A 56 14.02 -2.02 -4.49
C ASN A 56 13.93 -2.04 -6.04
N GLY A 57 12.72 -1.91 -6.57
CA GLY A 57 12.40 -2.05 -7.99
C GLY A 57 11.62 -0.87 -8.54
N GLN A 58 10.89 -1.12 -9.62
CA GLN A 58 10.13 -0.09 -10.32
C GLN A 58 8.75 0.12 -9.70
N VAL A 59 8.26 1.36 -9.79
CA VAL A 59 6.84 1.67 -9.60
C VAL A 59 6.06 0.98 -10.71
N PHE A 60 5.13 0.10 -10.34
CA PHE A 60 4.28 -0.60 -11.31
C PHE A 60 2.92 0.07 -11.47
N ASP A 61 2.42 0.73 -10.43
CA ASP A 61 1.12 1.39 -10.47
C ASP A 61 1.02 2.52 -9.43
N ASN A 62 0.27 3.58 -9.76
CA ASN A 62 -0.05 4.66 -8.82
C ASN A 62 -1.28 5.47 -9.26
N SER A 63 -2.05 5.96 -8.29
CA SER A 63 -3.25 6.76 -8.57
C SER A 63 -2.99 8.25 -8.76
N TYR A 64 -1.83 8.75 -8.31
CA TYR A 64 -1.48 10.18 -8.37
C TYR A 64 -1.28 10.67 -9.81
N ASP A 65 -0.58 9.91 -10.65
CA ASP A 65 -0.34 10.26 -12.05
C ASP A 65 -1.65 10.27 -12.86
N ARG A 66 -2.63 9.47 -12.42
CA ARG A 66 -3.99 9.47 -12.99
C ARG A 66 -4.84 10.63 -12.50
N GLY A 67 -4.46 11.27 -11.39
CA GLY A 67 -5.26 12.33 -10.74
C GLY A 67 -6.58 11.83 -10.15
N GLN A 68 -6.76 10.51 -9.99
CA GLN A 68 -8.01 9.91 -9.52
C GLN A 68 -7.73 8.87 -8.44
N ALA A 69 -8.28 9.08 -7.24
CA ALA A 69 -8.23 8.13 -6.15
C ALA A 69 -8.97 6.83 -6.49
N LEU A 70 -8.53 5.72 -5.90
CA LEU A 70 -9.16 4.41 -6.05
C LEU A 70 -10.20 4.22 -4.94
N SER A 71 -11.37 3.69 -5.30
CA SER A 71 -12.41 3.29 -4.36
C SER A 71 -12.70 1.81 -4.47
N PHE A 72 -12.77 1.12 -3.34
CA PHE A 72 -13.00 -0.33 -3.26
C PHE A 72 -13.45 -0.74 -1.87
N GLN A 73 -14.09 -1.91 -1.77
CA GLN A 73 -14.51 -2.48 -0.49
C GLN A 73 -13.34 -3.18 0.19
N ILE A 74 -13.10 -2.90 1.47
CA ILE A 74 -11.96 -3.40 2.24
C ILE A 74 -12.35 -4.53 3.20
N GLY A 75 -11.43 -5.44 3.49
CA GLY A 75 -11.59 -6.48 4.52
C GLY A 75 -12.54 -7.61 4.13
N VAL A 76 -12.79 -7.79 2.83
CA VAL A 76 -13.78 -8.73 2.28
C VAL A 76 -13.26 -9.56 1.11
N GLY A 77 -11.95 -9.51 0.84
CA GLY A 77 -11.29 -10.30 -0.21
C GLY A 77 -11.40 -9.71 -1.62
N MET A 78 -11.64 -8.40 -1.74
CA MET A 78 -11.78 -7.71 -3.04
C MET A 78 -10.46 -7.13 -3.58
N VAL A 79 -9.45 -7.01 -2.72
CA VAL A 79 -8.09 -6.57 -3.06
C VAL A 79 -7.08 -7.59 -2.55
N ILE A 80 -5.78 -7.37 -2.85
CA ILE A 80 -4.72 -8.21 -2.31
C ILE A 80 -4.79 -8.24 -0.78
N ARG A 81 -4.51 -9.40 -0.19
CA ARG A 81 -4.66 -9.64 1.24
C ARG A 81 -3.89 -8.63 2.10
N GLY A 82 -2.70 -8.19 1.67
CA GLY A 82 -1.92 -7.20 2.40
C GLY A 82 -2.57 -5.83 2.50
N TRP A 83 -3.49 -5.48 1.60
CA TRP A 83 -4.31 -4.28 1.73
C TRP A 83 -5.45 -4.51 2.72
N ASP A 84 -6.20 -5.61 2.56
CA ASP A 84 -7.29 -5.96 3.48
C ASP A 84 -6.80 -6.04 4.94
N ASP A 85 -5.70 -6.75 5.19
CA ASP A 85 -5.12 -6.94 6.52
C ASP A 85 -4.40 -5.66 7.01
N GLY A 86 -3.86 -4.84 6.10
CA GLY A 86 -3.01 -3.71 6.43
C GLY A 86 -3.72 -2.36 6.60
N LEU A 87 -4.87 -2.17 5.96
CA LEU A 87 -5.61 -0.90 5.96
C LEU A 87 -6.81 -0.91 6.92
N VAL A 88 -7.35 -2.08 7.26
CA VAL A 88 -8.36 -2.20 8.32
C VAL A 88 -7.79 -1.71 9.66
N GLY A 89 -8.59 -0.99 10.44
CA GLY A 89 -8.21 -0.38 11.71
C GLY A 89 -7.38 0.90 11.57
N GLN A 90 -6.95 1.26 10.36
CA GLN A 90 -6.35 2.57 10.09
C GLN A 90 -7.44 3.65 10.07
N ARG A 91 -7.04 4.91 10.16
CA ARG A 91 -7.96 6.05 10.19
C ARG A 91 -7.92 6.85 8.91
N VAL A 92 -9.06 7.41 8.52
CA VAL A 92 -9.13 8.42 7.46
C VAL A 92 -8.17 9.58 7.78
N GLY A 93 -7.41 9.98 6.77
CA GLY A 93 -6.30 10.92 6.89
C GLY A 93 -4.94 10.25 7.12
N SER A 94 -4.87 8.94 7.35
CA SER A 94 -3.57 8.27 7.52
C SER A 94 -2.80 8.15 6.21
N ARG A 95 -1.47 8.29 6.30
CA ARG A 95 -0.51 7.77 5.32
C ARG A 95 0.12 6.51 5.89
N VAL A 96 -0.01 5.40 5.18
CA VAL A 96 0.44 4.08 5.63
C VAL A 96 1.44 3.53 4.62
N LEU A 97 2.60 3.09 5.10
CA LEU A 97 3.57 2.31 4.36
C LEU A 97 3.32 0.82 4.64
N LEU A 98 3.26 0.03 3.57
CA LEU A 98 3.02 -1.41 3.61
C LEU A 98 4.17 -2.11 2.88
N SER A 99 4.78 -3.13 3.51
CA SER A 99 5.63 -4.12 2.84
C SER A 99 4.87 -5.43 2.79
N ILE A 100 4.52 -5.86 1.58
CA ILE A 100 3.60 -6.97 1.31
C ILE A 100 4.37 -8.09 0.63
N PRO A 101 4.76 -9.16 1.35
CA PRO A 101 5.39 -10.31 0.73
C PRO A 101 4.41 -11.03 -0.20
N ALA A 102 4.94 -11.83 -1.12
CA ALA A 102 4.16 -12.40 -2.22
C ALA A 102 2.90 -13.16 -1.75
N GLU A 103 2.96 -13.88 -0.63
CA GLU A 103 1.81 -14.60 -0.05
C GLU A 103 0.61 -13.69 0.28
N TYR A 104 0.87 -12.43 0.62
CA TYR A 104 -0.15 -11.41 0.88
C TYR A 104 -0.45 -10.54 -0.35
N GLY A 105 0.28 -10.75 -1.45
CA GLY A 105 0.18 -10.02 -2.71
C GLY A 105 -0.31 -10.91 -3.85
N TYR A 106 0.55 -11.09 -4.86
CA TYR A 106 0.24 -11.83 -6.10
C TYR A 106 0.88 -13.23 -6.17
N GLY A 107 1.44 -13.71 -5.05
CA GLY A 107 2.02 -15.05 -4.91
C GLY A 107 3.13 -15.38 -5.90
N ASP A 108 3.34 -16.67 -6.13
CA ASP A 108 4.37 -17.21 -7.02
C ASP A 108 4.11 -16.94 -8.51
N HIS A 109 2.89 -16.53 -8.86
CA HIS A 109 2.53 -16.21 -10.24
C HIS A 109 2.85 -14.75 -10.60
N GLY A 110 2.82 -13.84 -9.62
CA GLY A 110 3.02 -12.42 -9.86
C GLY A 110 2.00 -11.84 -10.85
N VAL A 111 2.36 -10.71 -11.45
CA VAL A 111 1.63 -10.08 -12.56
C VAL A 111 2.65 -9.57 -13.59
N PRO A 112 3.22 -10.46 -14.43
CA PRO A 112 4.36 -10.10 -15.28
C PRO A 112 4.09 -8.93 -16.24
N GLN A 113 2.85 -8.78 -16.73
CA GLN A 113 2.46 -7.65 -17.57
C GLN A 113 2.52 -6.30 -16.84
N ALA A 114 2.45 -6.29 -15.51
CA ALA A 114 2.63 -5.11 -14.67
C ALA A 114 4.06 -4.99 -14.13
N GLY A 115 4.98 -5.86 -14.55
CA GLY A 115 6.36 -5.88 -14.06
C GLY A 115 6.53 -6.58 -12.70
N ILE A 116 5.49 -7.19 -12.15
CA ILE A 116 5.54 -7.93 -10.88
C ILE A 116 5.86 -9.39 -11.19
N GLN A 117 7.02 -9.88 -10.76
CA GLN A 117 7.39 -11.28 -10.89
C GLN A 117 6.80 -12.13 -9.76
N GLY A 118 6.80 -13.45 -9.95
CA GLY A 118 6.46 -14.39 -8.90
C GLY A 118 7.42 -14.28 -7.72
N GLY A 119 6.87 -14.26 -6.50
CA GLY A 119 7.68 -14.15 -5.28
C GLY A 119 8.13 -12.72 -4.93
N ASP A 120 7.79 -11.71 -5.74
CA ASP A 120 8.14 -10.33 -5.45
C ASP A 120 7.43 -9.81 -4.19
N THR A 121 8.19 -9.14 -3.31
CA THR A 121 7.64 -8.29 -2.26
C THR A 121 7.27 -6.93 -2.83
N LEU A 122 6.09 -6.45 -2.49
CA LEU A 122 5.57 -5.15 -2.93
C LEU A 122 5.67 -4.13 -1.80
N VAL A 123 5.91 -2.88 -2.16
CA VAL A 123 5.85 -1.75 -1.23
C VAL A 123 4.77 -0.79 -1.70
N PHE A 124 3.87 -0.46 -0.79
CA PHE A 124 2.82 0.53 -1.03
C PHE A 124 2.91 1.68 -0.05
N VAL A 125 2.71 2.90 -0.55
CA VAL A 125 2.40 4.07 0.28
C VAL A 125 0.98 4.50 -0.04
N THR A 126 0.10 4.42 0.95
CA THR A 126 -1.35 4.61 0.79
C THR A 126 -1.84 5.76 1.67
N ASP A 127 -2.55 6.71 1.05
CA ASP A 127 -3.22 7.83 1.72
C ASP A 127 -4.72 7.56 1.76
N ILE A 128 -5.26 7.34 2.96
CA ILE A 128 -6.68 7.08 3.17
C ILE A 128 -7.42 8.42 3.18
N LEU A 129 -8.26 8.66 2.17
CA LEU A 129 -8.96 9.94 1.98
C LEU A 129 -10.35 9.95 2.62
N GLY A 130 -11.00 8.79 2.69
CA GLY A 130 -12.36 8.69 3.21
C GLY A 130 -12.87 7.26 3.26
N VAL A 131 -14.01 7.11 3.94
CA VAL A 131 -14.77 5.87 4.14
C VAL A 131 -16.24 6.20 3.85
N HIS A 132 -16.98 5.30 3.21
CA HIS A 132 -18.41 5.43 2.91
C HIS A 132 -19.10 4.06 2.77
#